data_AF-A0A9D7ZQZ0-F1
#
_entry.id   AF-A0A9D7ZQZ0-F1
#
_cell.length_a   1.000
_cell.length_b   1.000
_cell.length_c   1.000
_cell.angle_alpha   90.00
_cell.angle_beta   90.00
_cell.angle_gamma   90.00
#
_symmetry.space_group_name_H-M   'P 1'
#
loop_
_entity.id
_entity.type
_entity.pdbx_description
1 polymer ?
#
loop_
_entity_poly.entity_id
_entity_poly.type
_entity_poly.pdbx_seq_one_letter_code
_entity_poly.pdbx_strand_id
1 'polypeptide(L)'
;MKRLNKKQNIILVIGIIIFVISNIFPPWTAVTNPPDYLIQETIGYSFIFSPPQSPLGYESYVVINYSRLFIEWGILVFLMVMAMAIVRKKR
;
A
#
# COMPACT_ATOMS: atom_id res chain seq x y z
N MET A 1 3.68 29.66 -8.29
CA MET A 1 4.22 28.32 -7.97
C MET A 1 5.64 28.20 -8.50
N LYS A 2 6.62 27.74 -7.70
CA LYS A 2 7.99 27.47 -8.21
C LYS A 2 7.95 26.22 -9.09
N ARG A 3 8.49 26.32 -10.31
CA ARG A 3 8.58 25.21 -11.27
C ARG A 3 9.45 24.09 -10.67
N LEU A 4 8.92 22.87 -10.61
CA LEU A 4 9.68 21.69 -10.21
C LEU A 4 10.80 21.41 -11.22
N ASN A 5 11.97 21.01 -10.73
CA ASN A 5 13.06 20.61 -11.61
C ASN A 5 12.88 19.15 -12.10
N LYS A 6 13.67 18.72 -13.09
CA LYS A 6 13.56 17.38 -13.69
C LYS A 6 13.67 16.26 -12.65
N LYS A 7 14.55 16.38 -11.65
CA LYS A 7 14.76 15.37 -10.60
C LYS A 7 13.56 15.27 -9.65
N GLN A 8 13.02 16.40 -9.22
CA GLN A 8 11.81 16.45 -8.39
C GLN A 8 10.58 15.91 -9.13
N ASN A 9 10.46 16.22 -10.42
CA ASN A 9 9.38 15.70 -11.24
C ASN A 9 9.46 14.17 -11.37
N ILE A 10 10.65 13.61 -11.53
CA ILE A 10 10.86 12.15 -11.54
C ILE A 10 10.44 11.52 -10.20
N ILE A 11 10.86 12.09 -9.06
CA ILE A 11 10.45 11.59 -7.73
C ILE A 11 8.92 11.58 -7.61
N LEU A 12 8.26 12.65 -8.07
CA LEU A 12 6.82 12.77 -8.03
C LEU A 12 6.12 11.70 -8.89
N VAL A 13 6.59 11.51 -10.13
CA VAL A 13 6.04 10.48 -11.03
C VAL A 13 6.22 9.08 -10.46
N ILE A 14 7.41 8.75 -9.93
CA ILE A 14 7.67 7.45 -9.29
C ILE A 14 6.72 7.22 -8.11
N GLY A 15 6.54 8.25 -7.27
CA GLY A 15 5.60 8.18 -6.14
C GLY A 15 4.16 7.91 -6.58
N ILE A 16 3.68 8.59 -7.63
CA ILE A 16 2.35 8.34 -8.19
C ILE A 16 2.25 6.91 -8.71
N ILE A 17 3.26 6.41 -9.41
CA ILE A 17 3.27 5.02 -9.91
C ILE A 17 3.17 4.02 -8.75
N ILE A 18 3.98 4.19 -7.69
CA ILE A 18 3.94 3.30 -6.52
C ILE A 18 2.58 3.36 -5.84
N PHE A 19 2.00 4.56 -5.69
CA PHE A 19 0.66 4.73 -5.13
C PHE A 19 -0.42 4.01 -5.95
N VAL A 20 -0.36 4.12 -7.27
CA VAL A 20 -1.31 3.41 -8.16
C VAL A 20 -1.12 1.89 -8.03
N ILE A 21 0.12 1.40 -8.02
CA ILE A 21 0.41 -0.02 -7.88
C ILE A 21 -0.10 -0.58 -6.54
N SER A 22 0.06 0.14 -5.42
CA SER A 22 -0.43 -0.33 -4.11
C SER A 22 -1.97 -0.40 -4.03
N ASN A 23 -2.68 0.38 -4.84
CA ASN A 23 -4.14 0.27 -4.97
C ASN A 23 -4.56 -0.90 -5.88
N ILE A 24 -3.76 -1.21 -6.91
CA ILE A 24 -4.02 -2.32 -7.82
C ILE A 24 -3.70 -3.67 -7.16
N PHE A 25 -2.67 -3.69 -6.31
CA PHE A 25 -2.25 -4.85 -5.53
C PHE A 25 -2.33 -4.51 -4.04
N PRO A 26 -3.52 -4.40 -3.45
CA PRO A 26 -3.65 -4.07 -2.04
C PRO A 26 -3.20 -5.22 -1.14
N PRO A 27 -2.86 -4.94 0.13
CA PRO A 27 -2.64 -5.97 1.12
C PRO A 27 -3.97 -6.63 1.52
N TRP A 28 -4.01 -7.95 1.51
CA TRP A 28 -5.16 -8.78 1.86
C TRP A 28 -4.99 -9.42 3.24
N THR A 29 -6.10 -9.63 3.92
CA THR A 29 -6.19 -10.32 5.21
C THR A 29 -7.35 -11.30 5.16
N ALA A 30 -7.12 -12.52 5.59
CA ALA A 30 -8.15 -13.52 5.79
C ALA A 30 -8.77 -13.30 7.16
N VAL A 31 -10.09 -13.34 7.22
CA VAL A 31 -10.84 -13.26 8.47
C VAL A 31 -11.70 -14.51 8.57
N THR A 32 -11.63 -15.19 9.70
CA THR A 32 -12.60 -16.23 10.06
C THR A 32 -13.25 -15.87 11.40
N ASN A 33 -14.50 -16.27 11.57
CA ASN A 33 -15.28 -15.99 12.77
C ASN A 33 -15.88 -17.27 13.37
N PRO A 34 -15.05 -18.17 13.93
CA PRO A 34 -15.55 -19.26 14.75
C PRO A 34 -16.27 -18.73 16.01
N PRO A 35 -17.07 -19.56 16.70
CA PRO A 35 -17.98 -19.13 17.76
C PRO A 35 -17.34 -18.36 18.91
N ASP A 36 -16.07 -18.65 19.22
CA ASP A 36 -15.42 -18.21 20.43
C ASP A 36 -14.31 -17.15 20.22
N TYR A 37 -13.86 -16.94 18.97
CA TYR A 37 -12.76 -16.03 18.68
C TYR A 37 -12.70 -15.61 17.21
N LEU A 38 -12.19 -14.41 16.95
CA LEU A 38 -11.95 -13.90 15.60
C LEU A 38 -10.48 -14.12 15.22
N ILE A 39 -10.22 -14.84 14.13
CA ILE A 39 -8.86 -15.03 13.59
C ILE A 39 -8.67 -14.07 12.41
N GLN A 40 -7.59 -13.29 12.44
CA GLN A 40 -7.13 -12.50 11.29
C GLN A 40 -5.73 -12.95 10.88
N GLU A 41 -5.57 -13.39 9.65
CA GLU A 41 -4.28 -13.81 9.10
C GLU A 41 -3.90 -12.95 7.89
N THR A 42 -2.66 -12.46 7.87
CA THR A 42 -2.17 -11.67 6.73
C THR A 42 -1.85 -12.59 5.56
N ILE A 43 -2.51 -12.39 4.42
CA ILE A 43 -2.26 -13.18 3.21
C ILE A 43 -1.14 -12.57 2.37
N GLY A 44 -1.07 -11.23 2.30
CA GLY A 44 -0.10 -10.50 1.49
C GLY A 44 -0.74 -9.71 0.34
N TYR A 45 0.02 -9.43 -0.72
CA TYR A 45 -0.45 -8.59 -1.83
C TYR A 45 -0.97 -9.43 -2.99
N SER A 46 -2.08 -9.03 -3.58
CA SER A 46 -2.69 -9.71 -4.74
C SER A 46 -3.55 -8.73 -5.53
N PHE A 47 -3.77 -9.03 -6.81
CA PHE A 47 -4.47 -8.15 -7.72
C PHE A 47 -5.92 -7.92 -7.28
N ILE A 48 -6.39 -6.66 -7.33
CA ILE A 48 -7.70 -6.27 -6.77
C ILE A 48 -8.90 -6.99 -7.43
N PHE A 49 -8.82 -7.30 -8.72
CA PHE A 49 -9.88 -8.02 -9.46
C PHE A 49 -9.72 -9.54 -9.43
N SER A 50 -8.66 -10.05 -8.81
CA SER A 50 -8.46 -11.48 -8.56
C SER A 50 -8.04 -11.67 -7.10
N PRO A 51 -8.97 -11.50 -6.15
CA PRO A 51 -8.69 -11.67 -4.73
C PRO A 51 -8.06 -13.04 -4.44
N PRO A 52 -7.14 -13.13 -3.47
CA PRO A 52 -6.52 -14.39 -3.11
C PRO A 52 -7.54 -15.31 -2.42
N GLN A 53 -7.29 -16.61 -2.47
CA GLN A 53 -8.06 -17.57 -1.69
C GLN A 53 -7.70 -17.48 -0.22
N SER A 54 -8.68 -17.68 0.66
CA SER A 54 -8.43 -17.69 2.10
C SER A 54 -7.76 -19.00 2.53
N PRO A 55 -6.67 -18.95 3.31
CA PRO A 55 -6.05 -20.14 3.88
C PRO A 55 -6.84 -20.73 5.06
N LEU A 56 -7.81 -19.99 5.60
CA LEU A 56 -8.51 -20.30 6.86
C LEU A 56 -9.74 -21.24 6.71
N GLY A 57 -9.93 -21.87 5.54
CA GLY A 57 -10.99 -22.87 5.30
C GLY A 57 -12.36 -22.31 4.89
N TYR A 58 -13.40 -23.16 4.93
CA TYR A 58 -14.71 -22.93 4.28
C TYR A 58 -15.56 -21.78 4.85
N GLU A 59 -15.30 -21.32 6.07
CA GLU A 59 -16.03 -20.19 6.69
C GLU A 59 -15.14 -18.96 6.88
N SER A 60 -14.31 -18.67 5.88
CA SER A 60 -13.43 -17.50 5.92
C SER A 60 -13.61 -16.63 4.69
N TYR A 61 -13.41 -15.33 4.87
CA TYR A 61 -13.51 -14.34 3.82
C TYR A 61 -12.24 -13.49 3.79
N VAL A 62 -11.92 -12.94 2.62
CA VAL A 62 -10.76 -12.08 2.44
C VAL A 62 -11.20 -10.62 2.37
N VAL A 63 -10.47 -9.76 3.05
CA VAL A 63 -10.69 -8.31 3.05
C VAL A 63 -9.40 -7.56 2.77
N ILE A 64 -9.54 -6.36 2.23
CA ILE A 64 -8.41 -5.44 2.08
C ILE A 64 -8.04 -4.90 3.46
N ASN A 65 -6.75 -4.95 3.79
CA ASN A 65 -6.20 -4.37 5.00
C ASN A 65 -5.93 -2.88 4.80
N TYR A 66 -6.97 -2.08 4.95
CA TYR A 66 -6.87 -0.62 4.79
C TYR A 66 -5.86 0.01 5.74
N SER A 67 -5.74 -0.50 6.97
CA SER A 67 -4.75 0.01 7.93
C SER A 67 -3.32 -0.08 7.41
N ARG A 68 -2.94 -1.25 6.85
CA ARG A 68 -1.62 -1.42 6.22
C ARG A 68 -1.45 -0.51 5.00
N LEU A 69 -2.47 -0.42 4.17
CA LEU A 69 -2.45 0.44 2.97
C LEU A 69 -2.25 1.93 3.33
N PHE A 70 -2.92 2.44 4.36
CA PHE A 70 -2.73 3.81 4.84
C PHE A 70 -1.32 4.04 5.41
N ILE A 71 -0.77 3.07 6.15
CA ILE A 71 0.60 3.14 6.65
C ILE A 71 1.60 3.19 5.49
N GLU A 72 1.41 2.34 4.47
CA GLU A 72 2.23 2.35 3.25
C GLU A 72 2.20 3.71 2.54
N TRP A 73 1.01 4.33 2.42
CA TRP A 73 0.89 5.66 1.83
C TRP A 73 1.58 6.73 2.65
N GLY A 74 1.44 6.68 3.98
CA GLY A 74 2.13 7.59 4.89
C GLY A 74 3.65 7.49 4.74
N ILE A 75 4.19 6.28 4.71
CA ILE A 75 5.63 6.03 4.50
C ILE A 75 6.06 6.51 3.12
N LEU A 76 5.28 6.24 2.08
CA LEU A 76 5.59 6.69 0.71
C LEU A 76 5.68 8.22 0.64
N VAL A 77 4.70 8.94 1.17
CA VAL A 77 4.70 10.40 1.21
C VAL A 77 5.90 10.92 2.00
N PHE A 78 6.19 10.32 3.16
CA PHE A 78 7.36 10.69 3.96
C PHE A 78 8.67 10.53 3.18
N LEU A 79 8.87 9.39 2.52
CA LEU A 79 10.07 9.13 1.71
C LEU A 79 10.17 10.09 0.52
N MET A 80 9.06 10.40 -0.14
CA MET A 80 9.04 11.37 -1.24
C MET A 80 9.44 12.77 -0.78
N VAL A 81 8.91 13.23 0.36
CA VAL A 81 9.27 14.54 0.95
C VAL A 81 10.75 14.58 1.30
N MET A 82 11.28 13.53 1.93
CA MET A 82 12.70 13.40 2.26
C MET A 82 13.58 13.42 1.01
N ALA A 83 13.23 12.63 -0.01
CA ALA A 83 13.94 12.60 -1.28
C ALA A 83 13.94 13.97 -1.98
N MET A 84 12.79 14.65 -1.98
CA MET A 84 12.66 16.01 -2.53
C MET A 84 13.53 17.02 -1.76
N ALA A 85 13.59 16.94 -0.43
CA ALA A 85 14.42 17.81 0.40
C ALA A 85 15.92 17.59 0.14
N ILE A 86 16.35 16.33 0.03
CA ILE A 86 17.74 15.97 -0.28
C ILE A 86 18.15 16.50 -1.66
N VAL A 87 17.32 16.27 -2.68
CA VAL A 87 17.60 16.75 -4.05
C VAL A 87 17.60 18.27 -4.13
N ARG A 88 16.81 18.96 -3.29
CA ARG A 88 16.82 20.41 -3.19
C ARG A 88 18.10 20.94 -2.55
N LYS A 89 18.65 20.28 -1.51
CA LYS A 89 19.88 20.69 -0.82
C LYS A 89 21.15 20.51 -1.68
N LYS A 90 21.16 19.53 -2.59
CA LYS A 90 22.29 19.27 -3.51
C LYS A 90 22.39 20.28 -4.67
N ARG A 91 21.59 21.35 -4.65
CA ARG A 91 21.50 22.35 -5.70
C ARG A 91 21.85 23.71 -5.10
#